data_AF-W0BBJ5-F1
#
_entry.id   AF-W0BBJ5-F1
#
_cell.length_a   1.000
_cell.length_b   1.000
_cell.length_c   1.000
_cell.angle_alpha   90.00
_cell.angle_beta   90.00
_cell.angle_gamma   90.00
#
_symmetry.space_group_name_H-M   'P 1'
#
loop_
_entity.id
_entity.type
_entity.pdbx_description
1 polymer ?
#
loop_
_entity_poly.entity_id
_entity_poly.type
_entity_poly.pdbx_seq_one_letter_code
_entity_poly.pdbx_strand_id
1 'polypeptide(L)'
;MHGKPVELQEHLGYFTFPETYTNFSQGYHFVTFTGTDRVCYIQKKPELASLDVVRILIEENGKKINWNCYKLDPKFFEVDF
;
A
#
# COMPACT_ATOMS: atom_id res chain seq x y z
N MET A 1 -12.37 1.83 -5.84
CA MET A 1 -11.83 1.28 -4.57
C MET A 1 -11.61 2.46 -3.65
N HIS A 2 -12.37 2.61 -2.57
CA HIS A 2 -12.36 3.81 -1.72
C HIS A 2 -11.37 3.65 -0.55
N GLY A 3 -10.61 4.68 -0.19
CA GLY A 3 -9.75 4.67 1.00
C GLY A 3 -8.91 5.93 1.16
N LYS A 4 -8.35 6.14 2.35
CA LYS A 4 -7.41 7.23 2.65
C LYS A 4 -5.99 6.68 2.77
N PRO A 5 -5.02 7.20 2.00
CA PRO A 5 -3.62 6.81 2.14
C PRO A 5 -3.14 7.01 3.57
N VAL A 6 -2.51 5.97 4.11
CA VAL A 6 -1.87 6.03 5.43
C VAL A 6 -0.36 6.07 5.27
N GLU A 7 0.30 6.97 5.99
CA GLU A 7 1.76 7.03 5.99
C GLU A 7 2.34 5.84 6.75
N LEU A 8 3.23 5.09 6.09
CA LEU A 8 3.90 3.95 6.69
C LEU A 8 5.01 4.43 7.64
N GLN A 9 5.13 3.75 8.78
CA GLN A 9 6.22 3.98 9.72
C GLN A 9 7.45 3.19 9.27
N GLU A 10 8.56 3.89 9.07
CA GLU A 10 9.83 3.30 8.67
C GLU A 10 10.55 2.67 9.86
N HIS A 11 11.02 1.43 9.66
CA HIS A 11 11.93 0.72 10.55
C HIS A 11 13.18 0.29 9.78
N LEU A 12 14.14 -0.31 10.48
CA LEU A 12 15.37 -0.80 9.85
C LEU A 12 15.07 -1.97 8.87
N GLY A 13 14.84 -1.63 7.60
CA GLY A 13 14.63 -2.56 6.50
C GLY A 13 13.19 -3.03 6.27
N TYR A 14 12.21 -2.48 6.97
CA TYR A 14 10.78 -2.80 6.78
C TYR A 14 9.88 -1.64 7.24
N PHE A 15 8.59 -1.74 6.95
CA PHE A 15 7.60 -0.73 7.28
C PHE A 15 6.45 -1.33 8.09
N THR A 16 5.79 -0.52 8.92
CA THR A 16 4.55 -0.89 9.62
C THR A 16 3.47 0.13 9.34
N PHE A 17 2.22 -0.31 9.47
CA PHE A 17 1.09 0.61 9.59
C PHE A 17 1.10 1.27 10.97
N PRO A 18 0.59 2.52 11.11
CA PRO A 18 0.38 3.11 12.42
C PRO A 18 -0.65 2.31 13.22
N GLU A 19 -0.57 2.35 14.54
CA GLU A 19 -1.47 1.61 15.44
C GLU A 19 -2.96 1.95 15.23
N THR A 20 -3.26 3.13 14.69
CA THR A 20 -4.62 3.58 14.36
C THR A 20 -5.18 2.98 13.08
N TYR A 21 -4.37 2.25 12.30
CA TYR A 21 -4.82 1.62 11.07
C TYR A 21 -5.64 0.36 11.35
N THR A 22 -6.86 0.30 10.81
CA THR A 22 -7.82 -0.79 11.09
C THR A 22 -8.24 -1.58 9.84
N ASN A 23 -7.84 -1.14 8.65
CA ASN A 23 -8.32 -1.66 7.37
C ASN A 23 -7.50 -2.84 6.83
N PHE A 24 -7.25 -3.85 7.68
CA PHE A 24 -6.47 -5.04 7.30
C PHE A 24 -7.24 -6.08 6.45
N SER A 25 -8.57 -5.99 6.40
CA SER A 25 -9.42 -7.03 5.80
C SER A 25 -9.67 -6.90 4.30
N GLN A 26 -9.22 -5.81 3.66
CA GLN A 26 -9.61 -5.48 2.28
C GLN A 26 -8.75 -6.17 1.21
N GLY A 27 -7.66 -6.85 1.59
CA GLY A 27 -6.71 -7.46 0.66
C GLY A 27 -5.90 -6.46 -0.18
N TYR A 28 -6.04 -5.17 0.14
CA TYR A 28 -5.26 -4.06 -0.40
C TYR A 28 -5.16 -2.94 0.63
N HIS A 29 -4.12 -2.12 0.50
CA HIS A 29 -3.89 -0.97 1.38
C HIS A 29 -3.58 0.29 0.57
N PHE A 30 -4.24 1.38 0.89
CA PHE A 30 -3.84 2.72 0.45
C PHE A 30 -2.75 3.23 1.37
N VAL A 31 -1.56 3.50 0.84
CA VAL A 31 -0.41 3.96 1.62
C VAL A 31 0.24 5.17 0.99
N THR A 32 0.80 6.05 1.82
CA THR A 32 1.74 7.06 1.38
C THR A 32 3.14 6.55 1.65
N PHE A 33 3.94 6.42 0.60
CA PHE A 33 5.33 5.97 0.68
C PHE A 33 6.24 6.99 0.01
N THR A 34 7.22 7.51 0.76
CA THR A 34 8.15 8.55 0.29
C THR A 34 7.42 9.76 -0.35
N GLY A 35 6.32 10.21 0.27
CA GLY A 35 5.48 11.30 -0.24
C GLY A 35 4.64 10.99 -1.48
N THR A 36 4.56 9.72 -1.91
CA THR A 36 3.73 9.29 -3.04
C THR A 36 2.65 8.33 -2.57
N ASP A 37 1.40 8.61 -2.92
CA ASP A 37 0.28 7.72 -2.64
C ASP A 37 0.29 6.51 -3.57
N ARG A 38 0.04 5.34 -2.98
CA ARG A 38 0.12 4.04 -3.64
C ARG A 38 -0.98 3.11 -3.14
N VAL A 39 -1.35 2.15 -3.98
CA VAL A 39 -2.22 1.03 -3.61
C VAL A 39 -1.42 -0.25 -3.62
N CYS A 40 -1.34 -0.90 -2.46
CA CYS A 40 -0.54 -2.09 -2.23
C CYS A 40 -1.40 -3.34 -2.28
N TYR A 41 -0.90 -4.37 -2.97
CA TYR A 41 -1.47 -5.73 -2.99
C TYR A 41 -0.39 -6.78 -2.71
N ILE A 42 -0.72 -7.85 -1.96
CA ILE A 42 0.20 -8.98 -1.77
C ILE A 42 0.55 -9.61 -3.12
N GLN A 43 -0.46 -9.81 -3.97
CA GLN A 43 -0.28 -10.37 -5.30
C GLN A 43 -0.12 -9.27 -6.34
N LYS A 44 0.70 -9.52 -7.37
CA LYS A 44 0.79 -8.63 -8.52
C LYS A 44 -0.56 -8.57 -9.26
N LYS A 45 -0.85 -7.38 -9.78
CA LYS A 45 -2.04 -7.07 -10.58
C LYS A 45 -1.62 -6.80 -12.03
N PRO A 46 -1.83 -7.75 -12.96
CA PRO A 46 -1.50 -7.56 -14.38
C PRO A 46 -2.20 -6.35 -15.02
N GLU A 47 -3.42 -6.05 -14.58
CA GLU A 47 -4.22 -4.91 -15.03
C GLU A 47 -3.60 -3.54 -14.65
N LEU A 48 -2.66 -3.52 -13.70
CA LEU A 48 -1.93 -2.34 -13.25
C LEU A 48 -0.48 -2.32 -13.78
N ALA A 49 -0.13 -3.20 -14.73
CA ALA A 49 1.25 -3.34 -15.20
C ALA A 49 1.85 -2.07 -15.83
N SER A 50 1.01 -1.14 -16.29
CA SER A 50 1.43 0.16 -16.81
C SER A 50 1.77 1.19 -15.72
N LEU A 51 1.43 0.91 -14.46
CA LEU A 51 1.69 1.81 -13.34
C LEU A 51 3.08 1.55 -12.74
N ASP A 52 3.70 2.62 -12.24
CA ASP A 52 4.92 2.52 -11.46
C ASP A 52 4.68 1.65 -10.22
N VAL A 53 5.49 0.62 -10.03
CA VAL A 53 5.34 -0.35 -8.94
C VAL A 53 6.62 -0.46 -8.13
N VAL A 54 6.47 -0.37 -6.81
CA VAL A 54 7.55 -0.63 -5.85
C VAL A 54 7.18 -1.83 -4.98
N ARG A 55 8.19 -2.56 -4.50
CA ARG A 55 7.99 -3.60 -3.49
C ARG A 55 8.33 -3.04 -2.13
N ILE A 56 7.36 -3.09 -1.22
CA ILE A 56 7.53 -2.62 0.16
C ILE A 56 7.43 -3.84 1.07
N LEU A 57 8.43 -4.03 1.93
CA LEU A 57 8.40 -5.05 2.96
C LEU A 57 7.62 -4.51 4.15
N ILE A 58 6.40 -4.99 4.36
CA ILE A 58 5.51 -4.54 5.44
C ILE A 58 5.40 -5.65 6.48
N GLU A 59 5.53 -5.29 7.75
CA GLU A 59 5.27 -6.19 8.87
C GLU A 59 3.81 -6.09 9.31
N GLU A 60 3.11 -7.22 9.27
CA GLU A 60 1.73 -7.38 9.71
C GLU A 60 1.62 -8.61 10.59
N ASN A 61 1.05 -8.48 11.79
CA ASN A 61 0.87 -9.58 12.74
C ASN A 61 2.18 -10.37 13.01
N GLY A 62 3.32 -9.66 13.09
CA GLY A 62 4.64 -10.25 13.32
C GLY A 62 5.25 -10.98 12.11
N LYS A 63 4.64 -10.87 10.91
CA LYS A 63 5.17 -11.43 9.67
C LYS A 63 5.52 -10.32 8.70
N LYS A 64 6.71 -10.42 8.09
CA LYS A 64 7.18 -9.51 7.05
C LYS A 64 6.78 -10.03 5.68
N ILE A 65 5.94 -9.27 4.97
CA ILE A 65 5.34 -9.65 3.70
C ILE A 65 5.72 -8.61 2.66
N ASN A 66 6.11 -9.06 1.46
CA ASN A 66 6.35 -8.15 0.35
C ASN A 66 5.03 -7.78 -0.32
N TRP A 67 4.72 -6.49 -0.34
CA TRP A 67 3.57 -5.91 -1.01
C TRP A 67 4.00 -5.23 -2.31
N ASN A 68 3.21 -5.41 -3.37
CA ASN A 68 3.36 -4.73 -4.65
C ASN A 68 2.53 -3.45 -4.63
N CYS A 69 3.19 -2.30 -4.58
CA CYS A 69 2.58 -1.00 -4.34
C CYS A 69 2.64 -0.15 -5.60
N TYR A 70 1.50 -0.04 -6.25
CA TYR A 70 1.32 0.68 -7.51
C TYR A 70 1.04 2.15 -7.20
N LYS A 71 1.67 3.06 -7.95
CA LYS A 71 1.39 4.49 -7.85
C LYS A 71 -0.11 4.72 -8.07
N LEU A 72 -0.69 5.53 -7.19
CA LEU A 72 -2.08 5.91 -7.31
C LEU A 72 -2.29 6.70 -8.61
N ASP A 73 -3.15 6.18 -9.47
CA ASP A 73 -3.59 6.81 -10.72
C ASP A 73 -5.13 6.85 -10.73
N PRO A 74 -5.76 8.05 -10.82
CA PRO A 74 -7.21 8.20 -10.87
C PRO A 74 -7.92 7.45 -12.00
N LYS A 75 -7.19 7.04 -13.05
CA LYS A 75 -7.75 6.21 -14.12
C LYS A 75 -8.07 4.79 -13.67
N PHE A 76 -7.41 4.32 -12.60
CA PHE A 76 -7.52 2.96 -12.08
C PHE A 76 -8.14 2.91 -10.68
N PHE A 77 -8.02 4.00 -9.91
CA PHE A 77 -8.49 4.06 -8.53
C PHE A 77 -9.33 5.31 -8.28
N GLU A 78 -10.36 5.18 -7.45
CA GLU A 78 -11.21 6.28 -6.99
C GLU A 78 -10.87 6.58 -5.52
N VAL A 79 -10.26 7.73 -5.21
CA VAL A 79 -9.85 8.07 -3.84
C VAL A 79 -10.78 9.14 -3.27
N ASP A 80 -11.36 8.85 -2.12
CA ASP A 80 -12.21 9.81 -1.39
C ASP A 80 -11.34 10.64 -0.43
N PHE A 81 -11.34 11.96 -0.64
CA PHE A 81 -10.65 12.93 0.22
C PHE A 81 -11.44 13.22 1.51
#